data_AF-A0A7Y8MM90-F1
#
_entry.id   AF-A0A7Y8MM90-F1
#
_cell.length_a   1.000
_cell.length_b   1.000
_cell.length_c   1.000
_cell.angle_alpha   90.00
_cell.angle_beta   90.00
_cell.angle_gamma   90.00
#
_symmetry.space_group_name_H-M   'P 1'
#
loop_
_entity.id
_entity.type
_entity.pdbx_description
1 polymer ?
#
loop_
_entity_poly.entity_id
_entity_poly.type
_entity_poly.pdbx_seq_one_letter_code
_entity_poly.pdbx_strand_id
1 'polypeptide(L)'
;MGKAGRDVAGQTIEPDLPEDFDITSLAGPGTRIDSSSEGEYIVAAIDGFLNLDTETSQLSVTEKIINKEGVSLRTTGDVSFKCDEYEEHGEVQEGREVKGKHMTFMNNVFGHILSDGGRIAIKSNLTTGSAKSPGGSIAIEGNASRAVIEAKGGEIDLNYVDSSIIIGAKVRIKHAVSCDIYADDIHIELAEGCAIAGRHVQVDMSRAKRDIENLINILVPNPSEFEQQLAELNQAKSEAITLIKDKSQEAQELANQPALKTYLSVQQKLKAGEITLAAEQKADLQRLQAKVAIPLQQLQIARQQMLANRSRLEELDRQIQQLQQQHESLTVGVACKLAAVDGETLVRTFAPRAKETALDELPANQFRAKLREAAAGEKLFANDCGSFDWQFANAT
;
A
#
# COMPACT_ATOMS: atom_id res chain seq x y z
N MET A 1 -60.64 -19.13 -10.36
CA MET A 1 -61.39 -18.22 -9.47
C MET A 1 -61.25 -18.71 -8.04
N GLY A 2 -60.94 -17.81 -7.10
CA GLY A 2 -60.80 -18.14 -5.68
C GLY A 2 -62.10 -18.64 -5.07
N LYS A 3 -62.03 -19.39 -3.97
CA LYS A 3 -63.21 -19.78 -3.20
C LYS A 3 -63.56 -18.64 -2.24
N ALA A 4 -64.85 -18.31 -2.11
CA ALA A 4 -65.30 -17.29 -1.18
C ALA A 4 -64.91 -17.64 0.27
N GLY A 5 -64.32 -16.67 0.95
CA GLY A 5 -63.96 -16.76 2.35
C GLY A 5 -65.14 -16.43 3.25
N ARG A 6 -64.94 -16.55 4.58
CA ARG A 6 -65.88 -16.02 5.57
C ARG A 6 -65.14 -15.18 6.59
N ASP A 7 -65.73 -14.06 6.97
CA ASP A 7 -65.21 -13.24 8.06
C ASP A 7 -65.48 -13.89 9.44
N VAL A 8 -64.96 -13.27 10.48
CA VAL A 8 -65.17 -13.70 11.89
C VAL A 8 -66.63 -13.61 12.35
N ALA A 9 -67.49 -12.90 11.63
CA ALA A 9 -68.94 -12.83 11.87
C ALA A 9 -69.74 -13.82 10.99
N GLY A 10 -69.08 -14.61 10.16
CA GLY A 10 -69.68 -15.59 9.24
C GLY A 10 -70.24 -14.99 7.94
N GLN A 11 -70.00 -13.71 7.65
CA GLN A 11 -70.37 -13.09 6.38
C GLN A 11 -69.43 -13.56 5.27
N THR A 12 -69.98 -13.72 4.06
CA THR A 12 -69.22 -14.20 2.92
C THR A 12 -68.34 -13.08 2.39
N ILE A 13 -67.03 -13.31 2.37
CA ILE A 13 -66.06 -12.43 1.71
C ILE A 13 -65.88 -12.98 0.31
N GLU A 14 -66.40 -12.26 -0.68
CA GLU A 14 -66.13 -12.57 -2.08
C GLU A 14 -64.63 -12.37 -2.34
N PRO A 15 -63.97 -13.29 -3.08
CA PRO A 15 -62.57 -13.16 -3.37
C PRO A 15 -62.35 -11.96 -4.30
N ASP A 16 -61.29 -11.20 -4.05
CA ASP A 16 -60.91 -10.10 -4.93
C ASP A 16 -60.72 -10.62 -6.37
N LEU A 17 -61.20 -9.84 -7.33
CA LEU A 17 -61.00 -10.13 -8.75
C LEU A 17 -59.48 -10.12 -9.03
N PRO A 18 -58.92 -11.20 -9.59
CA PRO A 18 -57.50 -11.19 -9.93
C PRO A 18 -57.26 -10.10 -10.97
N GLU A 19 -56.28 -9.24 -10.70
CA GLU A 19 -55.84 -8.25 -11.67
C GLU A 19 -55.18 -8.97 -12.85
N ASP A 20 -55.67 -8.70 -14.06
CA ASP A 20 -54.97 -9.14 -15.28
C ASP A 20 -53.62 -8.42 -15.35
N PHE A 21 -52.55 -9.19 -15.50
CA PHE A 21 -51.20 -8.66 -15.65
C PHE A 21 -50.69 -8.91 -17.07
N ASP A 22 -50.04 -7.91 -17.64
CA ASP A 22 -49.36 -8.05 -18.93
C ASP A 22 -47.93 -8.51 -18.68
N ILE A 23 -47.59 -9.73 -19.13
CA ILE A 23 -46.25 -10.30 -19.01
C ILE A 23 -45.18 -9.41 -19.67
N THR A 24 -45.57 -8.60 -20.67
CA THR A 24 -44.69 -7.64 -21.34
C THR A 24 -44.27 -6.51 -20.42
N SER A 25 -45.17 -6.09 -19.53
CA SER A 25 -44.88 -5.03 -18.56
C SER A 25 -43.88 -5.47 -17.48
N LEU A 26 -43.81 -6.78 -17.23
CA LEU A 26 -42.93 -7.42 -16.25
C LEU A 26 -41.53 -7.73 -16.80
N ALA A 27 -41.34 -7.76 -18.12
CA ALA A 27 -40.04 -8.04 -18.74
C ALA A 27 -39.13 -6.79 -18.72
N GLY A 28 -38.14 -6.79 -17.82
CA GLY A 28 -37.14 -5.74 -17.70
C GLY A 28 -35.87 -6.02 -18.52
N PRO A 29 -34.84 -5.15 -18.41
CA PRO A 29 -33.57 -5.30 -19.12
C PRO A 29 -32.92 -6.69 -18.91
N GLY A 30 -32.33 -7.25 -19.96
CA GLY A 30 -31.67 -8.56 -19.91
C GLY A 30 -32.62 -9.76 -19.88
N THR A 31 -33.93 -9.54 -19.93
CA THR A 31 -34.94 -10.60 -20.14
C THR A 31 -35.61 -10.44 -21.51
N ARG A 32 -36.23 -11.52 -22.00
CA ARG A 32 -37.11 -11.49 -23.16
C ARG A 32 -38.32 -12.39 -22.90
N ILE A 33 -39.39 -12.15 -23.65
CA ILE A 33 -40.58 -12.99 -23.60
C ILE A 33 -40.42 -14.06 -24.68
N ASP A 34 -40.66 -15.31 -24.30
CA ASP A 34 -40.72 -16.44 -25.22
C ASP A 34 -42.13 -17.02 -25.17
N SER A 35 -42.84 -16.96 -26.30
CA SER A 35 -44.20 -17.46 -26.44
C SER A 35 -44.17 -18.81 -27.14
N SER A 36 -44.54 -19.87 -26.43
CA SER A 36 -44.59 -21.24 -26.96
C SER A 36 -46.02 -21.80 -26.91
N SER A 37 -46.21 -23.03 -27.40
CA SER A 37 -47.50 -23.73 -27.33
C SER A 37 -47.99 -24.00 -25.89
N GLU A 38 -47.10 -23.91 -24.90
CA GLU A 38 -47.41 -24.14 -23.49
C GLU A 38 -47.73 -22.85 -22.70
N GLY A 39 -47.45 -21.67 -23.29
CA GLY A 39 -47.69 -20.38 -22.67
C GLY A 39 -46.61 -19.35 -22.99
N GLU A 40 -46.71 -18.19 -22.33
CA GLU A 40 -45.73 -17.11 -22.40
C GLU A 40 -44.82 -17.15 -21.17
N TYR A 41 -43.51 -17.04 -21.40
CA TYR A 41 -42.49 -17.15 -20.36
C TYR A 41 -41.53 -15.96 -20.43
N ILE A 42 -41.11 -15.45 -19.27
CA ILE A 42 -39.99 -14.51 -19.20
C ILE A 42 -38.72 -15.35 -19.06
N VAL A 43 -37.83 -15.24 -20.04
CA VAL A 43 -36.56 -15.97 -20.09
C VAL A 43 -35.39 -15.00 -20.04
N ALA A 44 -34.30 -15.42 -19.41
CA ALA A 44 -33.06 -14.66 -19.42
C ALA A 44 -32.53 -14.57 -20.87
N ALA A 45 -32.29 -13.34 -21.33
CA ALA A 45 -31.69 -13.08 -22.65
C ALA A 45 -30.16 -12.98 -22.57
N ILE A 46 -29.62 -12.76 -21.37
CA ILE A 46 -28.20 -12.69 -21.04
C ILE A 46 -27.90 -13.47 -19.76
N ASP A 47 -26.63 -13.83 -19.57
CA ASP A 47 -26.14 -14.39 -18.31
C ASP A 47 -25.92 -13.25 -17.30
N GLY A 48 -26.35 -13.44 -16.04
CA GLY A 48 -26.20 -12.42 -15.00
C GLY A 48 -27.00 -12.74 -13.74
N PHE A 49 -27.26 -11.72 -12.93
CA PHE A 49 -28.01 -11.79 -11.69
C PHE A 49 -29.45 -11.33 -11.89
N LEU A 50 -30.41 -12.10 -11.35
CA LEU A 50 -31.82 -11.74 -11.36
C LEU A 50 -32.07 -10.59 -10.38
N ASN A 51 -32.71 -9.54 -10.85
CA ASN A 51 -33.17 -8.41 -10.05
C ASN A 51 -34.71 -8.30 -10.17
N LEU A 52 -35.35 -8.26 -9.02
CA LEU A 52 -36.80 -8.18 -8.84
C LEU A 52 -37.13 -6.79 -8.30
N ASP A 53 -37.75 -5.97 -9.13
CA ASP A 53 -38.20 -4.65 -8.70
C ASP A 53 -39.63 -4.76 -8.15
N THR A 54 -39.80 -4.66 -6.83
CA THR A 54 -41.11 -4.81 -6.19
C THR A 54 -42.05 -3.62 -6.41
N GLU A 55 -41.52 -2.44 -6.79
CA GLU A 55 -42.34 -1.27 -7.11
C GLU A 55 -42.96 -1.35 -8.51
N THR A 56 -42.17 -1.80 -9.49
CA THR A 56 -42.59 -1.90 -10.90
C THR A 56 -43.01 -3.32 -11.30
N SER A 57 -42.80 -4.30 -10.41
CA SER A 57 -42.93 -5.74 -10.67
C SER A 57 -42.06 -6.26 -11.81
N GLN A 58 -41.02 -5.51 -12.22
CA GLN A 58 -40.15 -5.90 -13.32
C GLN A 58 -39.10 -6.93 -12.91
N LEU A 59 -38.92 -7.92 -13.78
CA LEU A 59 -37.89 -8.96 -13.74
C LEU A 59 -36.77 -8.57 -14.70
N SER A 60 -35.56 -8.34 -14.19
CA SER A 60 -34.40 -7.99 -15.01
C SER A 60 -33.22 -8.91 -14.71
N VAL A 61 -32.33 -9.10 -15.69
CA VAL A 61 -31.06 -9.80 -15.49
C VAL A 61 -29.95 -8.81 -15.78
N THR A 62 -29.05 -8.61 -14.82
CA THR A 62 -27.97 -7.61 -14.91
C THR A 62 -26.62 -8.21 -14.56
N GLU A 63 -25.53 -7.59 -15.02
CA GLU A 63 -24.15 -8.06 -14.79
C GLU A 63 -23.69 -7.88 -13.33
N LYS A 64 -24.34 -6.98 -12.58
CA LYS A 64 -24.04 -6.67 -11.17
C LYS A 64 -25.18 -7.06 -10.22
N ILE A 65 -24.86 -7.32 -8.97
CA ILE A 65 -25.84 -7.52 -7.90
C ILE A 65 -26.29 -6.16 -7.38
N ILE A 66 -27.61 -5.94 -7.37
CA ILE A 66 -28.25 -4.72 -6.84
C ILE A 66 -29.16 -5.13 -5.69
N ASN A 67 -28.87 -4.66 -4.48
CA ASN A 67 -29.76 -4.81 -3.34
C ASN A 67 -30.51 -3.49 -3.09
N LYS A 68 -31.85 -3.54 -3.03
CA LYS A 68 -32.70 -2.38 -2.74
C LYS A 68 -33.21 -2.34 -1.30
N GLU A 69 -33.28 -3.48 -0.62
CA GLU A 69 -33.90 -3.59 0.70
C GLU A 69 -32.93 -3.26 1.85
N GLY A 70 -31.63 -3.27 1.61
CA GLY A 70 -30.61 -3.05 2.62
C GLY A 70 -30.05 -4.32 3.24
N VAL A 71 -29.02 -4.14 4.05
CA VAL A 71 -28.39 -5.22 4.83
C VAL A 71 -28.80 -5.04 6.29
N SER A 72 -29.81 -5.81 6.69
CA SER A 72 -30.39 -5.73 8.04
C SER A 72 -30.33 -7.06 8.78
N LEU A 73 -30.54 -7.01 10.09
CA LEU A 73 -30.64 -8.20 10.95
C LEU A 73 -31.85 -9.10 10.59
N ARG A 74 -32.90 -8.51 10.01
CA ARG A 74 -34.16 -9.21 9.70
C ARG A 74 -34.18 -9.83 8.31
N THR A 75 -33.49 -9.20 7.35
CA THR A 75 -33.60 -9.55 5.93
C THR A 75 -32.41 -10.38 5.44
N THR A 76 -31.18 -10.00 5.79
CA THR A 76 -30.00 -10.49 5.05
C THR A 76 -28.91 -11.08 5.96
N GLY A 77 -28.69 -10.51 7.15
CA GLY A 77 -27.55 -10.87 7.98
C GLY A 77 -26.23 -10.33 7.41
N ASP A 78 -25.10 -10.99 7.72
CA ASP A 78 -23.79 -10.59 7.18
C ASP A 78 -23.59 -11.17 5.78
N VAL A 79 -23.02 -10.40 4.88
CA VAL A 79 -22.99 -10.73 3.46
C VAL A 79 -21.57 -10.73 2.92
N SER A 80 -21.24 -11.76 2.16
CA SER A 80 -19.94 -11.90 1.50
C SER A 80 -20.14 -12.28 0.04
N PHE A 81 -19.73 -11.39 -0.84
CA PHE A 81 -19.88 -11.52 -2.27
C PHE A 81 -18.56 -11.92 -2.91
N LYS A 82 -18.63 -12.88 -3.83
CA LYS A 82 -17.51 -13.26 -4.72
C LYS A 82 -17.60 -12.61 -6.10
N CYS A 83 -18.58 -11.74 -6.32
CA CYS A 83 -18.70 -10.99 -7.57
C CYS A 83 -17.74 -9.79 -7.57
N ASP A 84 -17.38 -9.34 -8.76
CA ASP A 84 -16.50 -8.18 -8.90
C ASP A 84 -17.23 -6.89 -8.48
N GLU A 85 -18.50 -6.69 -8.87
CA GLU A 85 -19.28 -5.49 -8.56
C GLU A 85 -20.54 -5.75 -7.73
N TYR A 86 -20.77 -4.88 -6.73
CA TYR A 86 -21.94 -4.87 -5.85
C TYR A 86 -22.48 -3.46 -5.65
N GLU A 87 -23.81 -3.30 -5.71
CA GLU A 87 -24.50 -2.04 -5.47
C GLU A 87 -25.59 -2.21 -4.40
N GLU A 88 -25.53 -1.35 -3.38
CA GLU A 88 -26.47 -1.33 -2.27
C GLU A 88 -27.22 0.00 -2.25
N HIS A 89 -28.54 -0.06 -2.37
CA HIS A 89 -29.43 1.10 -2.27
C HIS A 89 -30.11 1.23 -0.90
N GLY A 90 -30.16 0.14 -0.12
CA GLY A 90 -30.67 0.20 1.24
C GLY A 90 -29.61 0.60 2.25
N GLU A 91 -30.02 0.73 3.51
CA GLU A 91 -29.08 0.99 4.61
C GLU A 91 -28.31 -0.27 5.00
N VAL A 92 -27.05 -0.09 5.41
CA VAL A 92 -26.28 -1.15 6.06
C VAL A 92 -26.34 -0.90 7.57
N GLN A 93 -27.03 -1.76 8.30
CA GLN A 93 -27.28 -1.56 9.73
C GLN A 93 -26.02 -1.79 10.58
N GLU A 94 -26.02 -1.23 11.79
CA GLU A 94 -24.93 -1.40 12.76
C GLU A 94 -24.73 -2.89 13.11
N GLY A 95 -23.47 -3.28 13.30
CA GLY A 95 -23.08 -4.67 13.61
C GLY A 95 -23.17 -5.63 12.42
N ARG A 96 -23.46 -5.13 11.21
CA ARG A 96 -23.43 -5.92 9.97
C ARG A 96 -22.08 -5.82 9.30
N GLU A 97 -21.70 -6.87 8.58
CA GLU A 97 -20.52 -6.87 7.75
C GLU A 97 -20.86 -7.15 6.28
N VAL A 98 -20.33 -6.32 5.38
CA VAL A 98 -20.44 -6.48 3.92
C VAL A 98 -19.05 -6.66 3.34
N LYS A 99 -18.82 -7.84 2.74
CA LYS A 99 -17.57 -8.24 2.10
C LYS A 99 -17.74 -8.32 0.60
N GLY A 100 -16.82 -7.74 -0.16
CA GLY A 100 -16.82 -7.77 -1.62
C GLY A 100 -15.55 -7.18 -2.20
N LYS A 101 -15.53 -6.91 -3.52
CA LYS A 101 -14.38 -6.28 -4.19
C LYS A 101 -14.69 -4.83 -4.57
N HIS A 102 -15.51 -4.60 -5.58
CA HIS A 102 -15.97 -3.26 -5.94
C HIS A 102 -17.39 -3.05 -5.42
N MET A 103 -17.55 -2.17 -4.42
CA MET A 103 -18.82 -1.96 -3.72
C MET A 103 -19.23 -0.49 -3.79
N THR A 104 -20.49 -0.26 -4.16
CA THR A 104 -21.09 1.08 -4.20
C THR A 104 -22.30 1.12 -3.28
N PHE A 105 -22.32 2.05 -2.33
CA PHE A 105 -23.40 2.26 -1.38
C PHE A 105 -24.07 3.59 -1.66
N MET A 106 -25.35 3.56 -2.03
CA MET A 106 -26.13 4.75 -2.35
C MET A 106 -26.75 5.39 -1.10
N ASN A 107 -26.82 4.66 0.03
CA ASN A 107 -27.47 5.09 1.26
C ASN A 107 -26.50 5.04 2.47
N ASN A 108 -27.01 5.36 3.66
CA ASN A 108 -26.23 5.43 4.88
C ASN A 108 -25.68 4.05 5.30
N VAL A 109 -24.43 4.06 5.74
CA VAL A 109 -23.72 2.88 6.23
C VAL A 109 -23.42 3.07 7.71
N PHE A 110 -23.94 2.17 8.53
CA PHE A 110 -23.66 2.08 9.97
C PHE A 110 -22.81 0.86 10.34
N GLY A 111 -22.72 -0.12 9.45
CA GLY A 111 -21.95 -1.37 9.64
C GLY A 111 -20.51 -1.31 9.15
N HIS A 112 -19.93 -2.49 8.95
CA HIS A 112 -18.55 -2.70 8.54
C HIS A 112 -18.48 -3.13 7.07
N ILE A 113 -17.67 -2.44 6.27
CA ILE A 113 -17.41 -2.75 4.88
C ILE A 113 -15.97 -3.21 4.76
N LEU A 114 -15.77 -4.40 4.18
CA LEU A 114 -14.46 -4.95 3.89
C LEU A 114 -14.33 -5.27 2.40
N SER A 115 -13.43 -4.57 1.74
CA SER A 115 -13.09 -4.77 0.35
C SER A 115 -11.81 -5.60 0.21
N ASP A 116 -11.80 -6.55 -0.71
CA ASP A 116 -10.62 -7.32 -1.12
C ASP A 116 -9.77 -6.55 -2.15
N GLY A 117 -9.32 -5.36 -1.75
CA GLY A 117 -8.47 -4.46 -2.54
C GLY A 117 -9.14 -3.78 -3.74
N GLY A 118 -10.47 -3.83 -3.82
CA GLY A 118 -11.23 -3.09 -4.81
C GLY A 118 -11.61 -1.67 -4.36
N ARG A 119 -12.66 -1.13 -4.98
CA ARG A 119 -13.13 0.25 -4.74
C ARG A 119 -14.34 0.22 -3.82
N ILE A 120 -14.33 1.02 -2.75
CA ILE A 120 -15.50 1.33 -1.93
C ILE A 120 -15.95 2.75 -2.26
N ALA A 121 -17.18 2.92 -2.73
CA ALA A 121 -17.79 4.23 -2.96
C ALA A 121 -19.06 4.38 -2.12
N ILE A 122 -19.08 5.33 -1.18
CA ILE A 122 -20.25 5.65 -0.35
C ILE A 122 -20.76 7.02 -0.78
N LYS A 123 -21.93 7.05 -1.42
CA LYS A 123 -22.55 8.29 -1.91
C LYS A 123 -23.21 9.12 -0.80
N SER A 124 -23.60 8.46 0.28
CA SER A 124 -24.23 9.08 1.44
C SER A 124 -23.26 9.11 2.63
N ASN A 125 -23.70 8.76 3.84
CA ASN A 125 -22.90 8.89 5.06
C ASN A 125 -22.36 7.55 5.58
N LEU A 126 -21.20 7.60 6.25
CA LEU A 126 -20.63 6.50 7.04
C LEU A 126 -20.61 6.91 8.51
N THR A 127 -21.43 6.29 9.36
CA THR A 127 -21.55 6.67 10.77
C THR A 127 -21.30 5.48 11.69
N THR A 128 -20.38 5.59 12.65
CA THR A 128 -20.02 4.52 13.62
C THR A 128 -19.38 3.26 12.99
N GLY A 129 -19.59 3.03 11.70
CA GLY A 129 -19.08 1.90 10.94
C GLY A 129 -17.59 1.95 10.61
N SER A 130 -17.13 0.99 9.81
CA SER A 130 -15.77 0.98 9.29
C SER A 130 -15.73 0.66 7.81
N ALA A 131 -14.83 1.29 7.06
CA ALA A 131 -14.58 0.97 5.66
C ALA A 131 -13.10 0.58 5.49
N LYS A 132 -12.84 -0.65 5.07
CA LYS A 132 -11.48 -1.18 4.90
C LYS A 132 -11.28 -1.67 3.46
N SER A 133 -10.26 -1.15 2.78
CA SER A 133 -9.86 -1.61 1.44
C SER A 133 -8.33 -1.61 1.29
N PRO A 134 -7.63 -2.66 1.75
CA PRO A 134 -6.18 -2.76 1.62
C PRO A 134 -5.75 -2.75 0.14
N GLY A 135 -4.94 -1.77 -0.27
CA GLY A 135 -4.49 -1.56 -1.65
C GLY A 135 -5.54 -0.99 -2.61
N GLY A 136 -6.76 -0.75 -2.12
CA GLY A 136 -7.88 -0.26 -2.91
C GLY A 136 -8.11 1.24 -2.78
N SER A 137 -9.27 1.71 -3.23
CA SER A 137 -9.68 3.12 -3.07
C SER A 137 -10.97 3.23 -2.26
N ILE A 138 -11.06 4.25 -1.42
CA ILE A 138 -12.26 4.56 -0.63
C ILE A 138 -12.68 6.00 -0.91
N ALA A 139 -13.88 6.19 -1.42
CA ALA A 139 -14.46 7.51 -1.66
C ALA A 139 -15.77 7.66 -0.88
N ILE A 140 -15.88 8.71 -0.06
CA ILE A 140 -17.10 9.05 0.67
C ILE A 140 -17.54 10.47 0.30
N GLU A 141 -18.67 10.59 -0.39
CA GLU A 141 -19.19 11.87 -0.88
C GLU A 141 -19.96 12.64 0.18
N GLY A 142 -20.65 11.93 1.08
CA GLY A 142 -21.31 12.52 2.24
C GLY A 142 -20.37 12.67 3.44
N ASN A 143 -20.90 12.42 4.63
CA ASN A 143 -20.20 12.65 5.89
C ASN A 143 -19.72 11.34 6.52
N ALA A 144 -18.47 11.32 6.99
CA ALA A 144 -17.93 10.25 7.80
C ALA A 144 -17.84 10.67 9.28
N SER A 145 -18.57 10.00 10.17
CA SER A 145 -18.65 10.39 11.59
C SER A 145 -18.36 9.20 12.50
N ARG A 146 -17.38 9.35 13.39
CA ARG A 146 -16.95 8.30 14.34
C ARG A 146 -16.66 6.96 13.65
N ALA A 147 -16.08 7.02 12.45
CA ALA A 147 -15.82 5.85 11.64
C ALA A 147 -14.32 5.51 11.61
N VAL A 148 -14.01 4.28 11.21
CA VAL A 148 -12.63 3.85 10.94
C VAL A 148 -12.47 3.57 9.45
N ILE A 149 -11.62 4.33 8.79
CA ILE A 149 -11.38 4.25 7.35
C ILE A 149 -9.94 3.82 7.11
N GLU A 150 -9.74 2.68 6.46
CA GLU A 150 -8.41 2.07 6.29
C GLU A 150 -8.21 1.62 4.83
N ALA A 151 -7.30 2.27 4.11
CA ALA A 151 -6.88 1.89 2.76
C ALA A 151 -5.35 1.84 2.67
N LYS A 152 -4.74 0.87 3.35
CA LYS A 152 -3.28 0.66 3.37
C LYS A 152 -2.73 0.50 1.94
N GLY A 153 -1.83 1.37 1.50
CA GLY A 153 -1.33 1.35 0.12
C GLY A 153 -2.31 1.87 -0.93
N GLY A 154 -3.42 2.50 -0.51
CA GLY A 154 -4.53 2.95 -1.34
C GLY A 154 -4.82 4.45 -1.25
N GLU A 155 -5.81 4.91 -2.02
CA GLU A 155 -6.28 6.30 -2.02
C GLU A 155 -7.60 6.46 -1.24
N ILE A 156 -7.71 7.53 -0.46
CA ILE A 156 -8.90 7.89 0.31
C ILE A 156 -9.32 9.32 -0.04
N ASP A 157 -10.54 9.49 -0.53
CA ASP A 157 -11.14 10.80 -0.84
C ASP A 157 -12.38 11.01 0.03
N LEU A 158 -12.36 12.03 0.90
CA LEU A 158 -13.44 12.35 1.84
C LEU A 158 -13.89 13.81 1.68
N ASN A 159 -15.20 14.03 1.73
CA ASN A 159 -15.74 15.38 1.71
C ASN A 159 -15.72 16.00 3.12
N TYR A 160 -16.48 15.43 4.06
CA TYR A 160 -16.55 15.88 5.45
C TYR A 160 -16.32 14.72 6.40
N VAL A 161 -15.44 14.90 7.38
CA VAL A 161 -15.15 13.88 8.39
C VAL A 161 -15.06 14.45 9.80
N ASP A 162 -15.72 13.79 10.75
CA ASP A 162 -15.73 14.13 12.17
C ASP A 162 -15.34 12.93 13.04
N SER A 163 -14.45 13.16 14.00
CA SER A 163 -14.13 12.24 15.10
C SER A 163 -13.75 10.82 14.64
N SER A 164 -13.13 10.73 13.47
CA SER A 164 -12.84 9.46 12.79
C SER A 164 -11.34 9.20 12.71
N ILE A 165 -10.99 7.95 12.44
CA ILE A 165 -9.61 7.49 12.27
C ILE A 165 -9.40 7.12 10.80
N ILE A 166 -8.36 7.67 10.18
CA ILE A 166 -8.09 7.52 8.76
C ILE A 166 -6.65 7.03 8.58
N ILE A 167 -6.49 5.90 7.89
CA ILE A 167 -5.18 5.30 7.57
C ILE A 167 -5.14 5.00 6.08
N GLY A 168 -4.25 5.63 5.32
CA GLY A 168 -4.14 5.43 3.88
C GLY A 168 -2.73 5.68 3.34
N ALA A 169 -2.49 5.45 2.04
CA ALA A 169 -1.26 5.93 1.42
C ALA A 169 -1.41 7.38 0.96
N LYS A 170 -2.55 7.69 0.32
CA LYS A 170 -2.88 9.05 -0.13
C LYS A 170 -4.26 9.43 0.36
N VAL A 171 -4.36 10.55 1.07
CA VAL A 171 -5.58 11.01 1.73
C VAL A 171 -5.90 12.43 1.30
N ARG A 172 -7.08 12.65 0.73
CA ARG A 172 -7.61 13.97 0.41
C ARG A 172 -8.91 14.20 1.18
N ILE A 173 -8.95 15.30 1.93
CA ILE A 173 -10.10 15.64 2.77
C ILE A 173 -10.44 17.10 2.56
N LYS A 174 -11.70 17.42 2.27
CA LYS A 174 -12.09 18.84 2.23
C LYS A 174 -12.23 19.43 3.63
N HIS A 175 -12.92 18.74 4.52
CA HIS A 175 -13.11 19.22 5.89
C HIS A 175 -12.93 18.10 6.91
N ALA A 176 -11.89 18.21 7.74
CA ALA A 176 -11.56 17.29 8.82
C ALA A 176 -11.77 17.95 10.19
N VAL A 177 -12.49 17.27 11.08
CA VAL A 177 -12.80 17.78 12.42
C VAL A 177 -12.51 16.71 13.48
N SER A 178 -11.65 17.01 14.44
CA SER A 178 -11.29 16.12 15.55
C SER A 178 -10.86 14.71 15.13
N CYS A 179 -10.23 14.60 13.96
CA CYS A 179 -9.82 13.34 13.36
C CYS A 179 -8.37 12.99 13.66
N ASP A 180 -8.06 11.69 13.61
CA ASP A 180 -6.70 11.18 13.71
C ASP A 180 -6.32 10.55 12.36
N ILE A 181 -5.34 11.12 11.67
CA ILE A 181 -5.04 10.84 10.26
C ILE A 181 -3.60 10.37 10.12
N TYR A 182 -3.39 9.25 9.43
CA TYR A 182 -2.06 8.78 9.02
C TYR A 182 -2.04 8.43 7.54
N ALA A 183 -1.11 9.05 6.80
CA ALA A 183 -0.82 8.68 5.42
C ALA A 183 0.54 9.19 4.95
N ASP A 184 1.02 8.67 3.82
CA ASP A 184 2.23 9.19 3.19
C ASP A 184 1.99 10.57 2.59
N ASP A 185 0.93 10.72 1.81
CA ASP A 185 0.52 11.97 1.16
C ASP A 185 -0.83 12.44 1.70
N ILE A 186 -0.86 13.60 2.34
CA ILE A 186 -2.05 14.18 2.98
C ILE A 186 -2.33 15.56 2.38
N HIS A 187 -3.54 15.74 1.87
CA HIS A 187 -4.06 17.04 1.46
C HIS A 187 -5.38 17.32 2.17
N ILE A 188 -5.42 18.41 2.95
CA ILE A 188 -6.62 18.82 3.69
C ILE A 188 -6.95 20.29 3.39
N GLU A 189 -8.17 20.58 2.95
CA GLU A 189 -8.55 21.98 2.72
C GLU A 189 -8.80 22.71 4.06
N LEU A 190 -9.54 22.09 4.99
CA LEU A 190 -9.80 22.63 6.33
C LEU A 190 -9.63 21.55 7.42
N ALA A 191 -8.74 21.80 8.38
CA ALA A 191 -8.49 20.91 9.53
C ALA A 191 -8.83 21.60 10.86
N GLU A 192 -9.64 20.97 11.71
CA GLU A 192 -10.04 21.51 13.01
C GLU A 192 -9.81 20.53 14.18
N GLY A 193 -8.95 20.85 15.14
CA GLY A 193 -8.59 19.99 16.29
C GLY A 193 -8.12 18.56 15.94
N CYS A 194 -7.44 18.37 14.81
CA CYS A 194 -7.00 17.09 14.27
C CYS A 194 -5.57 16.73 14.68
N ALA A 195 -5.28 15.42 14.76
CA ALA A 195 -3.94 14.88 14.89
C ALA A 195 -3.55 14.20 13.57
N ILE A 196 -2.56 14.76 12.88
CA ILE A 196 -2.15 14.35 11.53
C ILE A 196 -0.73 13.79 11.60
N ALA A 197 -0.46 12.67 10.94
CA ALA A 197 0.88 12.14 10.76
C ALA A 197 1.13 11.75 9.30
N GLY A 198 2.18 12.28 8.69
CA GLY A 198 2.52 11.91 7.32
C GLY A 198 3.87 12.41 6.85
N ARG A 199 4.31 11.93 5.69
CA ARG A 199 5.57 12.36 5.06
C ARG A 199 5.38 13.67 4.32
N HIS A 200 4.33 13.75 3.50
CA HIS A 200 3.94 14.93 2.76
C HIS A 200 2.60 15.44 3.28
N VAL A 201 2.58 16.62 3.91
CA VAL A 201 1.38 17.21 4.49
C VAL A 201 1.12 18.58 3.90
N GLN A 202 -0.01 18.74 3.22
CA GLN A 202 -0.51 20.04 2.79
C GLN A 202 -1.85 20.33 3.46
N VAL A 203 -1.92 21.41 4.22
CA VAL A 203 -3.17 21.92 4.82
C VAL A 203 -3.40 23.35 4.33
N ASP A 204 -4.54 23.60 3.71
CA ASP A 204 -4.83 24.95 3.22
C ASP A 204 -5.28 25.88 4.37
N MET A 205 -6.10 25.37 5.30
CA MET A 205 -6.55 26.10 6.49
C MET A 205 -6.52 25.22 7.74
N SER A 206 -5.82 25.66 8.79
CA SER A 206 -5.75 25.00 10.10
C SER A 206 -6.46 25.85 11.16
N ARG A 207 -7.48 25.29 11.83
CA ARG A 207 -8.19 25.96 12.94
C ARG A 207 -8.20 25.17 14.24
N ALA A 208 -8.22 25.88 15.37
CA ALA A 208 -8.47 25.25 16.66
C ALA A 208 -9.97 25.05 16.90
N LYS A 209 -10.35 23.91 17.51
CA LYS A 209 -11.73 23.63 17.91
C LYS A 209 -11.81 23.45 19.42
N ARG A 210 -12.52 24.35 20.12
CA ARG A 210 -12.84 24.24 21.56
C ARG A 210 -11.59 23.91 22.41
N ASP A 211 -10.52 24.67 22.25
CA ASP A 211 -9.24 24.52 22.97
C ASP A 211 -8.47 23.21 22.68
N ILE A 212 -8.80 22.51 21.60
CA ILE A 212 -7.99 21.41 21.07
C ILE A 212 -7.10 21.96 19.95
N GLU A 213 -5.79 21.92 20.19
CA GLU A 213 -4.77 22.28 19.20
C GLU A 213 -4.77 21.31 18.00
N ASN A 214 -4.43 21.84 16.83
CA ASN A 214 -4.09 21.02 15.67
C ASN A 214 -2.66 20.51 15.80
N LEU A 215 -2.47 19.20 15.75
CA LEU A 215 -1.18 18.56 15.88
C LEU A 215 -0.76 17.90 14.57
N ILE A 216 0.37 18.30 14.03
CA ILE A 216 0.92 17.76 12.78
C ILE A 216 2.29 17.14 13.06
N ASN A 217 2.38 15.83 12.91
CA ASN A 217 3.59 15.03 13.06
C ASN A 217 4.16 14.71 11.68
N ILE A 218 5.27 15.32 11.30
CA ILE A 218 5.94 14.99 10.06
C ILE A 218 6.80 13.75 10.28
N LEU A 219 6.54 12.69 9.52
CA LEU A 219 7.30 11.45 9.56
C LEU A 219 8.65 11.66 8.88
N VAL A 220 9.72 11.69 9.69
CA VAL A 220 11.10 11.84 9.20
C VAL A 220 11.84 10.52 9.39
N PRO A 221 12.57 10.02 8.37
CA PRO A 221 13.39 8.82 8.55
C PRO A 221 14.47 9.07 9.61
N ASN A 222 14.70 8.09 10.47
CA ASN A 222 15.75 8.19 11.50
C ASN A 222 17.15 8.13 10.84
N PRO A 223 17.95 9.21 10.85
CA PRO A 223 19.23 9.23 10.14
C PRO A 223 20.26 8.28 10.77
N SER A 224 20.18 8.04 12.08
CA SER A 224 21.22 7.31 12.81
C SER A 224 21.35 5.84 12.40
N GLU A 225 20.25 5.19 11.99
CA GLU A 225 20.29 3.79 11.56
C GLU A 225 20.90 3.64 10.17
N PHE A 226 20.54 4.56 9.27
CA PHE A 226 21.12 4.62 7.93
C PHE A 226 22.63 4.90 8.01
N GLU A 227 23.04 5.87 8.83
CA GLU A 227 24.46 6.19 9.02
C GLU A 227 25.26 4.99 9.56
N GLN A 228 24.71 4.22 10.49
CA GLN A 228 25.36 3.01 11.03
C GLN A 228 25.53 1.94 9.95
N GLN A 229 24.47 1.61 9.20
CA GLN A 229 24.54 0.62 8.13
C GLN A 229 25.50 1.05 7.02
N LEU A 230 25.50 2.34 6.67
CA LEU A 230 26.41 2.90 5.68
C LEU A 230 27.87 2.85 6.17
N ALA A 231 28.12 3.10 7.46
CA ALA A 231 29.44 3.01 8.05
C ALA A 231 29.97 1.57 8.04
N GLU A 232 29.14 0.57 8.39
CA GLU A 232 29.50 -0.84 8.35
C GLU A 232 29.86 -1.31 6.92
N LEU A 233 29.04 -0.95 5.93
CA LEU A 233 29.30 -1.28 4.52
C LEU A 233 30.57 -0.60 4.00
N ASN A 234 30.79 0.68 4.34
CA ASN A 234 32.01 1.40 3.96
C ASN A 234 33.26 0.81 4.63
N GLN A 235 33.15 0.35 5.88
CA GLN A 235 34.23 -0.35 6.55
C GLN A 235 34.56 -1.66 5.82
N ALA A 236 33.56 -2.49 5.53
CA ALA A 236 33.75 -3.74 4.80
C ALA A 236 34.35 -3.51 3.39
N LYS A 237 33.96 -2.42 2.72
CA LYS A 237 34.55 -2.01 1.44
C LYS A 237 36.02 -1.64 1.59
N SER A 238 36.37 -0.87 2.62
CA SER A 238 37.76 -0.48 2.90
C SER A 238 38.66 -1.71 3.17
N GLU A 239 38.16 -2.70 3.92
CA GLU A 239 38.83 -3.97 4.19
C GLU A 239 39.02 -4.81 2.91
N ALA A 240 38.02 -4.84 2.03
CA ALA A 240 38.15 -5.52 0.74
C ALA A 240 39.21 -4.86 -0.15
N ILE A 241 39.29 -3.52 -0.16
CA ILE A 241 40.30 -2.76 -0.92
C ILE A 241 41.71 -3.05 -0.40
N THR A 242 41.91 -3.05 0.92
CA THR A 242 43.23 -3.36 1.50
C THR A 242 43.66 -4.79 1.18
N LEU A 243 42.76 -5.76 1.31
CA LEU A 243 43.04 -7.16 0.93
C LEU A 243 43.38 -7.32 -0.56
N ILE A 244 42.69 -6.61 -1.46
CA ILE A 244 43.03 -6.62 -2.89
C ILE A 244 44.42 -6.04 -3.13
N LYS A 245 44.75 -4.93 -2.45
CA LYS A 245 46.06 -4.28 -2.56
C LYS A 245 47.17 -5.21 -2.07
N ASP A 246 47.02 -5.80 -0.89
CA ASP A 246 48.02 -6.69 -0.30
C ASP A 246 48.24 -7.94 -1.17
N LYS A 247 47.16 -8.57 -1.64
CA LYS A 247 47.24 -9.73 -2.53
C LYS A 247 47.79 -9.38 -3.92
N SER A 248 47.57 -8.14 -4.39
CA SER A 248 48.18 -7.66 -5.64
C SER A 248 49.69 -7.46 -5.51
N GLN A 249 50.16 -6.98 -4.36
CA GLN A 249 51.59 -6.84 -4.06
C GLN A 249 52.25 -8.22 -3.95
N GLU A 250 51.64 -9.15 -3.21
CA GLU A 250 52.11 -10.54 -3.11
C GLU A 250 52.20 -11.21 -4.49
N ALA A 251 51.18 -11.03 -5.34
CA ALA A 251 51.18 -11.56 -6.70
C ALA A 251 52.25 -10.92 -7.61
N GLN A 252 52.56 -9.63 -7.43
CA GLN A 252 53.63 -8.95 -8.16
C GLN A 252 55.01 -9.43 -7.72
N GLU A 253 55.24 -9.61 -6.41
CA GLU A 253 56.48 -10.15 -5.86
C GLU A 253 56.74 -11.58 -6.35
N LEU A 254 55.72 -12.43 -6.34
CA LEU A 254 55.80 -13.79 -6.89
C LEU A 254 56.06 -13.79 -8.40
N ALA A 255 55.45 -12.86 -9.15
CA ALA A 255 55.66 -12.74 -10.60
C ALA A 255 57.06 -12.21 -10.97
N ASN A 256 57.66 -11.38 -10.11
CA ASN A 256 58.99 -10.80 -10.33
C ASN A 256 60.14 -11.78 -10.04
N GLN A 257 59.86 -12.97 -9.52
CA GLN A 257 60.88 -14.00 -9.34
C GLN A 257 61.47 -14.42 -10.70
N PRO A 258 62.82 -14.37 -10.87
CA PRO A 258 63.46 -14.57 -12.17
C PRO A 258 63.21 -15.97 -12.77
N ALA A 259 63.07 -16.99 -11.91
CA ALA A 259 62.73 -18.36 -12.33
C ALA A 259 61.31 -18.46 -12.93
N LEU A 260 60.35 -17.74 -12.35
CA LEU A 260 58.94 -17.74 -12.78
C LEU A 260 58.77 -16.97 -14.10
N LYS A 261 59.42 -15.81 -14.23
CA LYS A 261 59.41 -14.98 -15.44
C LYS A 261 59.99 -15.71 -16.64
N THR A 262 61.11 -16.43 -16.44
CA THR A 262 61.73 -17.25 -17.48
C THR A 262 60.79 -18.37 -17.91
N TYR A 263 60.21 -19.11 -16.95
CA TYR A 263 59.24 -20.17 -17.24
C TYR A 263 58.00 -19.69 -17.99
N LEU A 264 57.37 -18.59 -17.56
CA LEU A 264 56.18 -18.02 -18.22
C LEU A 264 56.47 -17.53 -19.65
N SER A 265 57.64 -16.92 -19.89
CA SER A 265 58.03 -16.46 -21.22
C SER A 265 58.26 -17.61 -22.20
N VAL A 266 58.89 -18.69 -21.74
CA VAL A 266 59.11 -19.90 -22.54
C VAL A 266 57.76 -20.58 -22.83
N GLN A 267 56.86 -20.64 -21.84
CA GLN A 267 55.52 -21.23 -22.03
C GLN A 267 54.64 -20.42 -23.00
N GLN A 268 54.73 -19.08 -22.99
CA GLN A 268 54.05 -18.22 -23.97
C GLN A 268 54.57 -18.42 -25.39
N LYS A 269 55.89 -18.44 -25.58
CA LYS A 269 56.51 -18.69 -26.90
C LYS A 269 56.22 -20.11 -27.43
N LEU A 270 56.10 -21.08 -26.53
CA LEU A 270 55.69 -22.44 -26.87
C LEU A 270 54.23 -22.50 -27.33
N LYS A 271 53.32 -21.78 -26.64
CA LYS A 271 51.90 -21.68 -27.04
C LYS A 271 51.69 -20.88 -28.32
N ALA A 272 52.55 -19.89 -28.60
CA ALA A 272 52.54 -19.10 -29.82
C ALA A 272 53.09 -19.85 -31.05
N GLY A 273 53.64 -21.06 -30.87
CA GLY A 273 54.18 -21.88 -31.95
C GLY A 273 55.53 -21.41 -32.49
N GLU A 274 56.19 -20.45 -31.83
CA GLU A 274 57.46 -19.85 -32.28
C GLU A 274 58.69 -20.72 -31.99
N ILE A 275 58.56 -21.79 -31.18
CA ILE A 275 59.68 -22.65 -30.75
C ILE A 275 59.26 -24.13 -30.78
N THR A 276 59.99 -24.96 -31.54
CA THR A 276 59.93 -26.43 -31.47
C THR A 276 61.05 -26.95 -30.55
N LEU A 277 60.69 -27.51 -29.40
CA LEU A 277 61.63 -27.99 -28.38
C LEU A 277 62.40 -29.25 -28.81
N ALA A 278 63.74 -29.20 -28.73
CA ALA A 278 64.63 -30.37 -28.79
C ALA A 278 64.52 -31.24 -27.51
N ALA A 279 64.96 -32.51 -27.57
CA ALA A 279 64.79 -33.47 -26.47
C ALA A 279 65.46 -33.05 -25.15
N GLU A 280 66.63 -32.41 -25.20
CA GLU A 280 67.32 -31.87 -24.02
C GLU A 280 66.57 -30.67 -23.40
N GLN A 281 66.04 -29.79 -24.24
CA GLN A 281 65.27 -28.62 -23.78
C GLN A 281 63.94 -29.02 -23.11
N LYS A 282 63.39 -30.20 -23.41
CA LYS A 282 62.23 -30.76 -22.70
C LYS A 282 62.56 -31.19 -21.27
N ALA A 283 63.74 -31.78 -21.04
CA ALA A 283 64.16 -32.23 -19.71
C ALA A 283 64.47 -31.03 -18.78
N ASP A 284 65.09 -29.98 -19.30
CA ASP A 284 65.34 -28.75 -18.54
C ASP A 284 64.05 -27.98 -18.23
N LEU A 285 63.09 -27.98 -19.16
CA LEU A 285 61.76 -27.42 -18.93
C LEU A 285 61.00 -28.15 -17.81
N GLN A 286 61.08 -29.49 -17.76
CA GLN A 286 60.48 -30.29 -16.68
C GLN A 286 61.12 -30.01 -15.31
N ARG A 287 62.44 -29.82 -15.26
CA ARG A 287 63.14 -29.43 -14.01
C ARG A 287 62.76 -28.02 -13.55
N LEU A 288 62.63 -27.08 -14.48
CA LEU A 288 62.13 -25.72 -14.21
C LEU A 288 60.67 -25.76 -13.73
N GLN A 289 59.83 -26.57 -14.36
CA GLN A 289 58.43 -26.75 -13.95
C GLN A 289 58.31 -27.29 -12.52
N ALA A 290 59.15 -28.25 -12.12
CA ALA A 290 59.16 -28.79 -10.75
C ALA A 290 59.57 -27.72 -9.70
N LYS A 291 60.52 -26.83 -10.03
CA LYS A 291 60.94 -25.73 -9.14
C LYS A 291 59.92 -24.60 -9.06
N VAL A 292 59.17 -24.37 -10.14
CA VAL A 292 58.19 -23.27 -10.28
C VAL A 292 56.78 -23.70 -9.87
N ALA A 293 56.52 -24.98 -9.66
CA ALA A 293 55.19 -25.52 -9.33
C ALA A 293 54.53 -24.85 -8.11
N ILE A 294 55.26 -24.74 -6.99
CA ILE A 294 54.72 -24.16 -5.74
C ILE A 294 54.48 -22.64 -5.88
N PRO A 295 55.43 -21.82 -6.35
CA PRO A 295 55.18 -20.40 -6.59
C PRO A 295 54.06 -20.13 -7.61
N LEU A 296 53.92 -20.99 -8.63
CA LEU A 296 52.84 -20.88 -9.62
C LEU A 296 51.47 -21.16 -9.00
N GLN A 297 51.38 -22.16 -8.11
CA GLN A 297 50.16 -22.46 -7.37
C GLN A 297 49.79 -21.32 -6.40
N GLN A 298 50.77 -20.76 -5.69
CA GLN A 298 50.56 -19.59 -4.81
C GLN A 298 50.07 -18.37 -5.60
N LEU A 299 50.66 -18.11 -6.78
CA LEU A 299 50.22 -17.02 -7.66
C LEU A 299 48.80 -17.24 -8.21
N GLN A 300 48.42 -18.49 -8.52
CA GLN A 300 47.04 -18.82 -8.91
C GLN A 300 46.05 -18.59 -7.77
N ILE A 301 46.38 -19.01 -6.55
CA ILE A 301 45.55 -18.79 -5.35
C ILE A 301 45.40 -17.30 -5.08
N ALA A 302 46.50 -16.54 -5.11
CA ALA A 302 46.48 -15.08 -4.90
C ALA A 302 45.60 -14.39 -5.96
N ARG A 303 45.70 -14.79 -7.25
CA ARG A 303 44.84 -14.26 -8.31
C ARG A 303 43.37 -14.62 -8.11
N GLN A 304 43.06 -15.85 -7.69
CA GLN A 304 41.69 -16.27 -7.42
C GLN A 304 41.09 -15.49 -6.24
N GLN A 305 41.87 -15.28 -5.18
CA GLN A 305 41.47 -14.46 -4.03
C GLN A 305 41.25 -12.99 -4.43
N MET A 306 42.10 -12.43 -5.29
CA MET A 306 41.90 -11.08 -5.85
C MET A 306 40.60 -10.99 -6.65
N LEU A 307 40.29 -11.97 -7.51
CA LEU A 307 39.05 -11.99 -8.27
C LEU A 307 37.83 -12.10 -7.36
N ALA A 308 37.86 -12.97 -6.35
CA ALA A 308 36.78 -13.14 -5.38
C ALA A 308 36.54 -11.86 -4.55
N ASN A 309 37.62 -11.17 -4.12
CA ASN A 309 37.50 -9.91 -3.40
C ASN A 309 37.02 -8.77 -4.30
N ARG A 310 37.37 -8.76 -5.60
CA ARG A 310 36.81 -7.81 -6.57
C ARG A 310 35.32 -8.00 -6.75
N SER A 311 34.83 -9.23 -6.92
CA SER A 311 33.39 -9.49 -6.99
C SER A 311 32.67 -9.10 -5.69
N ARG A 312 33.32 -9.30 -4.53
CA ARG A 312 32.77 -8.84 -3.24
C ARG A 312 32.69 -7.32 -3.16
N LEU A 313 33.67 -6.60 -3.70
CA LEU A 313 33.66 -5.15 -3.76
C LEU A 313 32.52 -4.63 -4.66
N GLU A 314 32.31 -5.24 -5.82
CA GLU A 314 31.18 -4.91 -6.71
C GLU A 314 29.81 -5.18 -6.07
N GLU A 315 29.71 -6.20 -5.22
CA GLU A 315 28.49 -6.49 -4.45
C GLU A 315 28.28 -5.45 -3.33
N LEU A 316 29.32 -5.11 -2.58
CA LEU A 316 29.26 -4.07 -1.55
C LEU A 316 28.91 -2.70 -2.15
N ASP A 317 29.47 -2.36 -3.31
CA ASP A 317 29.12 -1.12 -4.02
C ASP A 317 27.65 -1.09 -4.44
N ARG A 318 27.12 -2.22 -4.92
CA ARG A 318 25.69 -2.35 -5.24
C ARG A 318 24.81 -2.19 -4.00
N GLN A 319 25.20 -2.79 -2.86
CA GLN A 319 24.47 -2.65 -1.60
C GLN A 319 24.49 -1.21 -1.08
N ILE A 320 25.63 -0.53 -1.15
CA ILE A 320 25.74 0.90 -0.78
C ILE A 320 24.84 1.75 -1.68
N GLN A 321 24.87 1.53 -3.00
CA GLN A 321 24.02 2.26 -3.93
C GLN A 321 22.52 2.00 -3.68
N GLN A 322 22.14 0.75 -3.42
CA GLN A 322 20.76 0.41 -3.10
C GLN A 322 20.32 1.07 -1.80
N LEU A 323 21.15 1.05 -0.76
CA LEU A 323 20.86 1.67 0.52
C LEU A 323 20.73 3.19 0.37
N GLN A 324 21.61 3.82 -0.40
CA GLN A 324 21.54 5.26 -0.72
C GLN A 324 20.27 5.61 -1.50
N GLN A 325 19.90 4.82 -2.50
CA GLN A 325 18.66 5.01 -3.27
C GLN A 325 17.42 4.83 -2.40
N GLN A 326 17.41 3.84 -1.50
CA GLN A 326 16.32 3.66 -0.53
C GLN A 326 16.21 4.88 0.38
N HIS A 327 17.32 5.37 0.94
CA HIS A 327 17.32 6.55 1.78
C HIS A 327 16.88 7.82 1.03
N GLU A 328 17.33 8.00 -0.20
CA GLU A 328 16.88 9.10 -1.06
C GLU A 328 15.37 8.99 -1.32
N SER A 329 14.84 7.81 -1.62
CA SER A 329 13.40 7.61 -1.82
C SER A 329 12.54 7.85 -0.56
N LEU A 330 13.12 7.66 0.63
CA LEU A 330 12.45 7.90 1.91
C LEU A 330 12.49 9.38 2.32
N THR A 331 13.52 10.11 1.89
CA THR A 331 13.72 11.54 2.20
C THR A 331 13.08 12.46 1.16
N VAL A 332 13.05 12.04 -0.10
CA VAL A 332 12.39 12.77 -1.19
C VAL A 332 10.88 12.84 -0.93
N GLY A 333 10.36 14.07 -0.87
CA GLY A 333 8.93 14.35 -0.70
C GLY A 333 8.49 14.65 0.74
N VAL A 334 9.39 14.54 1.73
CA VAL A 334 9.06 14.90 3.12
C VAL A 334 8.94 16.41 3.23
N ALA A 335 7.71 16.90 3.35
CA ALA A 335 7.41 18.33 3.38
C ALA A 335 6.12 18.61 4.12
N CYS A 336 6.01 19.80 4.70
CA CYS A 336 4.79 20.29 5.32
C CYS A 336 4.52 21.72 4.88
N LYS A 337 3.33 21.96 4.36
CA LYS A 337 2.86 23.26 3.94
C LYS A 337 1.52 23.58 4.57
N LEU A 338 1.46 24.67 5.31
CA LEU A 338 0.26 25.26 5.89
C LEU A 338 0.02 26.61 5.23
N ALA A 339 -1.03 26.75 4.42
CA ALA A 339 -1.28 28.00 3.71
C ALA A 339 -1.84 29.09 4.65
N ALA A 340 -2.70 28.72 5.60
CA ALA A 340 -3.22 29.60 6.63
C ALA A 340 -3.46 28.86 7.94
N VAL A 341 -3.15 29.53 9.05
CA VAL A 341 -3.36 29.08 10.42
C VAL A 341 -4.22 30.12 11.14
N ASP A 342 -5.26 29.64 11.83
CA ASP A 342 -6.24 30.43 12.60
C ASP A 342 -6.66 29.63 13.84
N GLY A 343 -5.78 29.61 14.84
CA GLY A 343 -5.88 28.82 16.07
C GLY A 343 -4.60 28.02 16.34
N GLU A 344 -4.46 27.55 17.57
CA GLU A 344 -3.26 26.82 18.03
C GLU A 344 -2.95 25.62 17.12
N THR A 345 -1.82 25.70 16.43
CA THR A 345 -1.31 24.64 15.55
C THR A 345 0.14 24.33 15.90
N LEU A 346 0.44 23.06 16.16
CA LEU A 346 1.75 22.54 16.50
C LEU A 346 2.23 21.60 15.40
N VAL A 347 3.34 21.94 14.73
CA VAL A 347 4.03 21.06 13.79
C VAL A 347 5.34 20.58 14.43
N ARG A 348 5.55 19.27 14.42
CA ARG A 348 6.77 18.63 14.94
C ARG A 348 7.24 17.49 14.05
N THR A 349 8.52 17.17 14.10
CA THR A 349 9.04 15.95 13.49
C THR A 349 8.70 14.74 14.36
N PHE A 350 8.54 13.59 13.74
CA PHE A 350 8.36 12.30 14.41
C PHE A 350 9.19 11.25 13.67
N ALA A 351 10.20 10.71 14.33
CA ALA A 351 10.98 9.59 13.82
C ALA A 351 10.49 8.30 14.49
N PRO A 352 9.73 7.44 13.80
CA PRO A 352 9.35 6.16 14.35
C PRO A 352 10.61 5.34 14.65
N ARG A 353 10.70 4.75 15.84
CA ARG A 353 11.79 3.85 16.21
C ARG A 353 11.59 2.51 15.50
N ALA A 354 12.63 1.94 14.88
CA ALA A 354 12.54 0.69 14.12
C ALA A 354 12.09 -0.55 14.94
N LYS A 355 12.12 -0.48 16.27
CA LYS A 355 11.64 -1.56 17.17
C LYS A 355 10.18 -1.40 17.60
N GLU A 356 9.53 -0.30 17.24
CA GLU A 356 8.12 -0.09 17.55
C GLU A 356 7.24 -0.53 16.39
N THR A 357 6.11 -1.15 16.72
CA THR A 357 5.05 -1.47 15.76
C THR A 357 4.71 -0.24 14.92
N ALA A 358 4.71 -0.41 13.59
CA ALA A 358 4.39 0.65 12.65
C ALA A 358 3.04 1.28 13.00
N LEU A 359 2.90 2.59 12.82
CA LEU A 359 1.66 3.32 13.16
C LEU A 359 0.43 2.72 12.45
N ASP A 360 0.63 2.14 11.27
CA ASP A 360 -0.35 1.41 10.48
C ASP A 360 -0.90 0.11 11.10
N GLU A 361 -0.14 -0.50 12.01
CA GLU A 361 -0.49 -1.79 12.60
C GLU A 361 -1.12 -1.65 13.99
N LEU A 362 -1.17 -0.43 14.52
CA LEU A 362 -1.75 -0.17 15.83
C LEU A 362 -3.28 -0.19 15.79
N PRO A 363 -3.94 -0.73 16.83
CA PRO A 363 -5.38 -0.60 16.96
C PRO A 363 -5.75 0.87 17.17
N ALA A 364 -6.89 1.29 16.61
CA ALA A 364 -7.47 2.64 16.65
C ALA A 364 -7.25 3.40 17.98
N ASN A 365 -7.51 2.75 19.12
CA ASN A 365 -7.39 3.38 20.44
C ASN A 365 -5.93 3.69 20.82
N GLN A 366 -5.00 2.79 20.50
CA GLN A 366 -3.58 3.00 20.77
C GLN A 366 -2.96 3.98 19.78
N PHE A 367 -3.45 3.98 18.55
CA PHE A 367 -3.03 4.92 17.50
C PHE A 367 -3.34 6.37 17.90
N ARG A 368 -4.57 6.67 18.36
CA ARG A 368 -4.95 8.01 18.84
C ARG A 368 -4.06 8.47 20.00
N ALA A 369 -3.82 7.60 20.98
CA ALA A 369 -2.96 7.91 22.12
C ALA A 369 -1.53 8.19 21.66
N LYS A 370 -0.93 7.29 20.86
CA LYS A 370 0.42 7.45 20.34
C LYS A 370 0.59 8.72 19.52
N LEU A 371 -0.33 9.06 18.62
CA LEU A 371 -0.20 10.28 17.81
C LEU A 371 -0.14 11.56 18.63
N ARG A 372 -0.94 11.64 19.70
CA ARG A 372 -0.99 12.80 20.60
C ARG A 372 0.18 12.79 21.58
N GLU A 373 0.48 11.65 22.19
CA GLU A 373 1.57 11.45 23.15
C GLU A 373 2.97 11.38 22.53
N ALA A 374 3.09 11.31 21.20
CA ALA A 374 4.36 11.28 20.45
C ALA A 374 5.19 12.58 20.60
N ALA A 375 5.55 12.96 21.82
CA ALA A 375 6.36 14.12 22.18
C ALA A 375 7.86 13.97 21.82
N ALA A 376 8.18 13.17 20.81
CA ALA A 376 9.54 12.68 20.56
C ALA A 376 10.17 13.25 19.28
N GLY A 377 10.07 14.57 19.05
CA GLY A 377 10.80 15.22 17.97
C GLY A 377 10.91 16.73 18.08
N GLU A 378 11.65 17.31 17.13
CA GLU A 378 11.92 18.74 17.06
C GLU A 378 10.64 19.50 16.68
N LYS A 379 10.39 20.60 17.40
CA LYS A 379 9.23 21.46 17.18
C LYS A 379 9.55 22.44 16.05
N LEU A 380 8.90 22.27 14.90
CA LEU A 380 9.14 23.07 13.69
C LEU A 380 8.29 24.34 13.65
N PHE A 381 7.06 24.25 14.15
CA PHE A 381 6.13 25.37 14.19
C PHE A 381 5.24 25.28 15.42
N ALA A 382 5.05 26.39 16.11
CA ALA A 382 3.86 26.59 16.93
C ALA A 382 3.47 28.05 16.91
N ASN A 383 2.30 28.30 16.37
CA ASN A 383 1.68 29.60 16.39
C ASN A 383 0.16 29.45 16.31
N ASP A 384 -0.52 30.54 16.63
CA ASP A 384 -1.97 30.70 16.51
C ASP A 384 -2.39 31.34 15.16
N CYS A 385 -1.44 31.93 14.43
CA CYS A 385 -1.70 32.56 13.14
C CYS A 385 -0.51 32.47 12.17
N GLY A 386 -0.80 32.59 10.86
CA GLY A 386 0.20 32.75 9.81
C GLY A 386 0.19 31.62 8.77
N SER A 387 1.35 31.41 8.14
CA SER A 387 1.57 30.33 7.16
C SER A 387 2.91 29.66 7.47
N PHE A 388 3.06 28.42 7.03
CA PHE A 388 4.26 27.62 7.27
C PHE A 388 4.61 26.83 6.02
N ASP A 389 5.87 26.83 5.61
CA ASP A 389 6.36 26.00 4.51
C ASP A 389 7.72 25.43 4.95
N TRP A 390 7.80 24.11 5.02
CA TRP A 390 8.98 23.40 5.44
C TRP A 390 9.19 22.19 4.54
N GLN A 391 10.44 21.98 4.16
CA GLN A 391 10.87 20.84 3.38
C GLN A 391 12.05 20.21 4.11
N PHE A 392 12.06 18.87 4.17
CA PHE A 392 13.18 18.16 4.72
C PHE A 392 14.38 18.31 3.77
N ALA A 393 15.32 19.18 4.13
CA ALA A 393 16.58 19.27 3.43
C ALA A 393 17.46 18.11 3.89
N ASN A 394 17.83 17.23 2.96
CA ASN A 394 18.92 16.29 3.18
C ASN A 394 20.16 17.11 3.58
N ALA A 395 20.61 16.96 4.82
CA ALA A 395 21.96 17.37 5.17
C ALA A 395 22.91 16.51 4.31
N THR A 396 23.37 17.08 3.21
CA THR A 396 24.38 16.51 2.31
C THR A 396 25.71 16.32 3.01
#